data_AF-A0A966R4D6-F1
#
_entry.id   AF-A0A966R4D6-F1
#
_cell.length_a   1.000
_cell.length_b   1.000
_cell.length_c   1.000
_cell.angle_alpha   90.00
_cell.angle_beta   90.00
_cell.angle_gamma   90.00
#
_symmetry.space_group_name_H-M   'P 1'
#
loop_
_entity.id
_entity.type
_entity.pdbx_description
1 polymer ?
#
loop_
_entity_poly.entity_id
_entity_poly.type
_entity_poly.pdbx_seq_one_letter_code
_entity_poly.pdbx_strand_id
1 'polypeptide(L)'
;MSYKISEYTKRQAKKLNVIVLPSKKKGKKIDVYSKDCILLASVGAQGYKDYPTYQSMERKGIVPRGTAEIKRKAYKARHIYRNRKNTPAYYADKLLW
;
A
#
# COMPACT_ATOMS: atom_id res chain seq x y z
N MET A 1 8.48 8.21 -13.55
CA MET A 1 7.39 7.25 -13.89
C MET A 1 6.36 7.26 -12.78
N SER A 2 5.07 7.33 -13.12
CA SER A 2 3.98 7.24 -12.14
C SER A 2 3.92 5.83 -11.55
N TYR A 3 3.64 5.70 -10.25
CA TYR A 3 3.49 4.40 -9.59
C TYR A 3 2.25 3.66 -10.12
N LYS A 4 2.44 2.44 -10.64
CA LYS A 4 1.34 1.60 -11.13
C LYS A 4 0.68 0.88 -9.95
N ILE A 5 -0.56 1.25 -9.64
CA ILE A 5 -1.36 0.61 -8.59
C ILE A 5 -1.61 -0.85 -8.94
N SER A 6 -1.27 -1.75 -8.00
CA SER A 6 -1.45 -3.19 -8.17
C SER A 6 -2.91 -3.63 -8.03
N GLU A 7 -3.26 -4.77 -8.62
CA GLU A 7 -4.58 -5.40 -8.44
C GLU A 7 -4.84 -5.78 -6.97
N TYR A 8 -3.80 -6.12 -6.21
CA TYR A 8 -3.92 -6.31 -4.76
C TYR A 8 -4.47 -5.04 -4.11
N THR A 9 -3.83 -3.90 -4.35
CA THR A 9 -4.23 -2.60 -3.77
C THR A 9 -5.64 -2.20 -4.18
N LYS A 10 -6.03 -2.40 -5.45
CA LYS A 10 -7.41 -2.15 -5.91
C LYS A 10 -8.43 -3.04 -5.20
N ARG A 11 -8.13 -4.33 -5.02
CA ARG A 11 -9.00 -5.26 -4.28
C ARG A 11 -9.15 -4.85 -2.81
N GLN A 12 -8.08 -4.41 -2.17
CA GLN A 12 -8.15 -3.91 -0.79
C GLN A 12 -8.95 -2.62 -0.69
N ALA A 13 -8.76 -1.69 -1.64
CA ALA A 13 -9.54 -0.45 -1.71
C ALA A 13 -11.05 -0.73 -1.84
N LYS A 14 -11.44 -1.69 -2.69
CA LYS A 14 -12.84 -2.14 -2.82
C LYS A 14 -13.40 -2.67 -1.50
N LYS A 15 -12.64 -3.49 -0.76
CA LYS A 15 -13.06 -4.03 0.55
C LYS A 15 -13.24 -2.95 1.61
N LEU A 16 -12.41 -1.91 1.55
CA LEU A 16 -12.44 -0.78 2.48
C LEU A 16 -13.41 0.34 2.07
N ASN A 17 -14.08 0.18 0.92
CA ASN A 17 -14.97 1.18 0.34
C ASN A 17 -14.30 2.55 0.09
N VAL A 18 -13.04 2.54 -0.36
CA VAL A 18 -12.26 3.75 -0.70
C VAL A 18 -11.81 3.73 -2.16
N ILE A 19 -11.48 4.90 -2.70
CA ILE A 19 -10.92 5.07 -4.05
C ILE A 19 -9.41 5.31 -3.92
N VAL A 20 -8.61 4.69 -4.78
CA VAL A 20 -7.15 4.83 -4.79
C VAL A 20 -6.68 5.32 -6.15
N LEU A 21 -5.89 6.40 -6.16
CA LEU A 21 -5.31 6.98 -7.37
C LEU A 21 -3.80 7.16 -7.20
N PRO A 22 -2.99 7.13 -8.28
CA PRO A 22 -1.57 7.46 -8.18
C PRO A 22 -1.40 8.86 -7.59
N SER A 23 -0.56 8.97 -6.56
CA SER A 23 -0.35 10.26 -5.88
C SER A 23 0.50 11.19 -6.75
N LYS A 24 0.09 12.47 -6.80
CA LYS A 24 0.90 13.56 -7.39
C LYS A 24 1.88 14.19 -6.39
N LYS A 25 1.71 13.94 -5.09
CA LYS A 25 2.62 14.46 -4.05
C LYS A 25 4.00 13.83 -4.15
N LYS A 26 5.04 14.67 -4.06
CA LYS A 26 6.44 14.24 -4.07
C LYS A 26 6.68 13.19 -2.97
N GLY A 27 7.22 12.05 -3.36
CA GLY A 27 7.58 10.96 -2.44
C GLY A 27 6.42 10.04 -2.04
N LYS A 28 5.18 10.28 -2.46
CA LYS A 28 4.02 9.42 -2.14
C LYS A 28 3.58 8.55 -3.32
N LYS A 29 3.11 7.32 -3.05
CA LYS A 29 2.70 6.35 -4.08
C LYS A 29 1.25 6.51 -4.51
N ILE A 30 0.34 6.53 -3.55
CA ILE A 30 -1.11 6.57 -3.80
C ILE A 30 -1.78 7.61 -2.93
N ASP A 31 -2.81 8.23 -3.48
CA ASP A 31 -3.79 9.02 -2.77
C ASP A 31 -5.05 8.16 -2.55
N VAL A 32 -5.60 8.26 -1.35
CA VAL A 32 -6.79 7.53 -0.89
C VAL A 32 -7.91 8.53 -0.71
N TYR A 33 -9.04 8.30 -1.37
CA TYR A 33 -10.21 9.16 -1.35
C TYR A 33 -11.42 8.43 -0.78
N SER A 34 -12.33 9.17 -0.17
CA SER A 34 -13.68 8.68 0.14
C SER A 34 -14.48 8.48 -1.15
N LYS A 35 -15.66 7.86 -1.02
CA LYS A 35 -16.64 7.79 -2.11
C LYS A 35 -17.10 9.18 -2.58
N ASP A 36 -17.11 10.14 -1.68
CA ASP A 36 -17.47 11.55 -1.93
C ASP A 36 -16.29 12.39 -2.44
N CYS A 37 -15.24 11.73 -2.96
CA CYS A 37 -14.05 12.37 -3.54
C CYS A 37 -13.23 13.22 -2.55
N ILE A 38 -13.40 13.03 -1.24
CA ILE A 38 -12.60 13.73 -0.21
C ILE A 38 -11.28 13.00 -0.03
N LEU A 39 -10.16 13.72 -0.10
CA LEU A 39 -8.84 13.13 0.15
C LEU A 39 -8.70 12.73 1.62
N LEU A 40 -8.53 11.44 1.88
CA LEU A 40 -8.36 10.87 3.22
C LEU A 40 -6.89 10.77 3.62
N ALA A 41 -6.02 10.32 2.72
CA ALA A 41 -4.59 10.17 2.98
C ALA A 41 -3.76 10.03 1.71
N SER A 42 -2.48 10.38 1.80
CA SER A 42 -1.46 10.07 0.78
C SER A 42 -0.42 9.11 1.37
N VAL A 43 -0.34 7.87 0.85
CA VAL A 43 0.39 6.76 1.49
C VAL A 43 1.39 6.06 0.55
N GLY A 44 2.35 5.37 1.17
CA GLY A 44 3.45 4.67 0.50
C GLY A 44 4.57 5.61 0.06
N ALA A 45 5.83 5.22 0.25
CA ALA A 45 6.99 6.00 -0.17
C ALA A 45 7.50 5.52 -1.53
N GLN A 46 7.70 6.42 -2.50
CA GLN A 46 8.09 6.06 -3.87
C GLN A 46 9.43 5.29 -3.96
N GLY A 47 10.38 5.57 -3.06
CA GLY A 47 11.68 4.88 -3.01
C GLY A 47 11.66 3.50 -2.34
N TYR A 48 10.53 3.07 -1.78
CA TYR A 48 10.42 1.81 -1.04
C TYR A 48 9.49 0.84 -1.74
N LYS A 49 9.78 -0.46 -1.64
CA LYS A 49 8.89 -1.52 -2.12
C LYS A 49 7.73 -1.73 -1.15
N ASP A 50 6.64 -2.29 -1.66
CA ASP A 50 5.44 -2.66 -0.89
C ASP A 50 5.15 -4.16 -1.05
N TYR A 51 4.18 -4.67 -0.30
CA TYR A 51 3.82 -6.09 -0.35
C TYR A 51 3.51 -6.60 -1.77
N PRO A 52 2.65 -5.95 -2.58
CA PRO A 52 2.39 -6.43 -3.93
C PRO A 52 3.62 -6.36 -4.86
N THR A 53 4.54 -5.42 -4.64
CA THR A 53 5.83 -5.39 -5.35
C THR A 53 6.65 -6.63 -5.01
N TYR A 54 6.77 -7.00 -3.73
CA TYR A 54 7.50 -8.20 -3.34
C TYR A 54 6.82 -9.48 -3.85
N GLN A 55 5.49 -9.58 -3.80
CA GLN A 55 4.76 -10.70 -4.40
C GLN A 55 5.04 -10.83 -5.90
N SER A 56 5.11 -9.70 -6.62
CA SER A 56 5.47 -9.69 -8.03
C SER A 56 6.92 -10.17 -8.25
N MET A 57 7.85 -9.75 -7.40
CA MET A 57 9.25 -10.19 -7.45
C MET A 57 9.41 -11.68 -7.15
N GLU A 58 8.67 -12.22 -6.19
CA GLU A 58 8.65 -13.67 -5.88
C GLU A 58 8.18 -14.48 -7.08
N ARG A 59 7.08 -14.06 -7.73
CA ARG A 59 6.56 -14.73 -8.93
C ARG A 59 7.55 -14.70 -10.10
N LYS A 60 8.42 -13.69 -10.15
CA LYS A 60 9.47 -13.55 -11.16
C LYS A 60 10.79 -14.23 -10.77
N GLY A 61 10.88 -14.83 -9.58
CA GLY A 61 12.12 -15.42 -9.09
C GLY A 61 13.23 -14.42 -8.74
N ILE A 62 12.92 -13.11 -8.65
CA ILE A 62 13.91 -12.07 -8.33
C ILE A 62 14.29 -12.10 -6.85
N VAL A 63 13.38 -12.59 -6.01
CA VAL A 63 13.63 -12.81 -4.57
C VAL A 63 13.12 -14.19 -4.17
N PRO A 64 13.67 -14.81 -3.11
CA PRO A 64 13.19 -16.10 -2.60
C PRO A 64 11.71 -16.05 -2.23
N ARG A 65 11.01 -17.17 -2.42
CA ARG A 65 9.62 -17.33 -2.00
C ARG A 65 9.49 -17.11 -0.49
N GLY A 66 8.53 -16.30 -0.07
CA GLY A 66 8.30 -15.94 1.34
C GLY A 66 8.88 -14.59 1.75
N THR A 67 9.73 -13.96 0.92
CA THR A 67 10.25 -12.61 1.12
C THR A 67 9.14 -11.58 1.36
N ALA A 68 8.06 -11.61 0.59
CA ALA A 68 6.93 -10.69 0.72
C ALA A 68 6.28 -10.80 2.10
N GLU A 69 6.10 -12.02 2.60
CA GLU A 69 5.49 -12.26 3.91
C GLU A 69 6.41 -11.81 5.06
N ILE A 70 7.70 -12.10 4.96
CA ILE A 70 8.70 -11.65 5.94
C ILE A 70 8.71 -10.12 6.02
N LYS A 71 8.75 -9.43 4.87
CA LYS A 71 8.71 -7.97 4.82
C LYS A 71 7.40 -7.41 5.37
N ARG A 72 6.27 -8.06 5.11
CA ARG A 72 4.95 -7.70 5.66
C ARG A 72 4.91 -7.83 7.18
N LYS A 73 5.41 -8.93 7.74
CA LYS A 73 5.51 -9.12 9.19
C LYS A 73 6.39 -8.06 9.83
N ALA A 74 7.57 -7.79 9.26
CA ALA A 74 8.48 -6.75 9.74
C ALA A 74 7.89 -5.33 9.64
N TYR A 75 7.09 -5.04 8.62
CA TYR A 75 6.33 -3.79 8.54
C TYR A 75 5.33 -3.68 9.70
N LYS A 76 4.52 -4.73 9.90
CA LYS A 76 3.46 -4.77 10.92
C LYS A 76 3.97 -4.68 12.35
N ALA A 77 5.15 -5.23 12.62
CA ALA A 77 5.81 -5.14 13.92
C ALA A 77 6.27 -3.71 14.25
N ARG A 78 6.75 -2.94 13.27
CA ARG A 78 7.23 -1.57 13.47
C ARG A 78 6.12 -0.53 13.50
N HIS A 79 4.99 -0.79 12.85
CA HIS A 79 3.91 0.19 12.68
C HIS A 79 2.76 -0.08 13.66
N ILE A 80 2.96 0.26 14.93
CA ILE A 80 2.00 0.00 16.01
C ILE A 80 0.64 0.70 15.81
N TYR A 81 0.64 1.89 15.19
CA TYR A 81 -0.58 2.70 14.98
C TYR A 81 -1.41 2.27 13.75
N ARG A 82 -0.99 1.21 13.04
CA ARG A 82 -1.66 0.73 11.82
C ARG A 82 -3.10 0.26 12.03
N ASN A 83 -3.50 -0.01 13.26
CA ASN A 83 -4.86 -0.44 13.59
C ASN A 83 -5.83 0.74 13.80
N ARG A 84 -5.34 1.98 13.90
CA ARG A 84 -6.19 3.18 14.09
C ARG A 84 -6.89 3.54 12.77
N LYS A 85 -8.17 3.18 12.65
CA LYS A 85 -8.99 3.40 11.44
C LYS A 85 -8.93 4.86 10.96
N ASN A 86 -9.11 5.06 9.66
CA ASN A 86 -9.14 6.37 9.00
C ASN A 86 -7.85 7.20 9.13
N THR A 87 -6.73 6.59 9.52
CA THR A 87 -5.42 7.26 9.55
C THR A 87 -4.56 6.89 8.34
N PRO A 88 -3.57 7.71 7.97
CA PRO A 88 -2.60 7.34 6.94
C PRO A 88 -1.88 6.01 7.23
N ALA A 89 -1.61 5.70 8.51
CA ALA A 89 -0.99 4.45 8.91
C ALA A 89 -1.90 3.24 8.63
N TYR A 90 -3.19 3.38 8.88
CA TYR A 90 -4.18 2.34 8.58
C TYR A 90 -4.30 2.09 7.08
N TYR A 91 -4.42 3.14 6.27
CA TYR A 91 -4.50 2.98 4.82
C TYR A 91 -3.21 2.39 4.24
N ALA A 92 -2.04 2.76 4.75
CA ALA A 92 -0.77 2.15 4.34
C ALA A 92 -0.73 0.65 4.64
N ASP A 93 -1.15 0.22 5.84
CA ASP A 93 -1.21 -1.20 6.21
C ASP A 93 -2.19 -1.97 5.34
N LYS A 94 -3.41 -1.46 5.16
CA LYS A 94 -4.45 -2.24 4.47
C LYS A 94 -4.30 -2.25 2.95
N LEU A 95 -3.71 -1.22 2.35
CA LEU A 95 -3.62 -1.06 0.89
C LEU A 95 -2.28 -1.51 0.31
N LEU A 96 -1.19 -1.42 1.08
CA LEU A 96 0.18 -1.65 0.62
C LEU A 96 0.93 -2.74 1.40
N TRP A 97 0.43 -3.19 2.56
CA TRP A 97 1.01 -4.25 3.39
C TRP A 97 -0.06 -5.27 3.83
#